data_AF-A0A927GD36-F1
#
_entry.id   AF-A0A927GD36-F1
#
_cell.length_a   1.000
_cell.length_b   1.000
_cell.length_c   1.000
_cell.angle_alpha   90.00
_cell.angle_beta   90.00
_cell.angle_gamma   90.00
#
_symmetry.space_group_name_H-M   'P 1'
#
loop_
_entity.id
_entity.type
_entity.pdbx_description
1 polymer ?
#
loop_
_entity_poly.entity_id
_entity_poly.type
_entity_poly.pdbx_seq_one_letter_code
_entity_poly.pdbx_strand_id
1 'polypeptide(L)'
;MAKRDIIVIGASAGGVYALKELVATLPADFKASIFVVLHISPHSPSYLPDILNASGPLKTVHPKDGELILPGHIYVAPPDHHLLVEYDQVIVKRGPKENRFRPSIDALFRSAAYTYGPRVIGVVLTGMLDDGTSGMWSIKRLGGTCIIQEPEEAMYSSMPDNVLNYVDVDYSLPIAGIASSLIQLSSETVPGKLELPSDEEQRLETEINIAAEDNAFDMGILNMGELTSLTCPECNGALISIKEGKIIRYRCHTGHAYTASSLLAETTKVVEESFWKAIRSLEETVILLEHSGKHFAEGGNETAAEQFLEKARQTRERARKTRDFAMHQDKYSEDSAVPNQP
;
A
#
# COMPACT_ATOMS: atom_id res chain seq x y z
N MET A 1 19.31 28.21 -8.37
CA MET A 1 18.39 27.22 -8.96
C MET A 1 18.19 26.12 -7.94
N ALA A 2 16.98 25.57 -7.83
CA ALA A 2 16.71 24.46 -6.93
C ALA A 2 17.49 23.21 -7.36
N LYS A 3 17.73 22.29 -6.43
CA LYS A 3 18.36 20.99 -6.68
C LYS A 3 17.36 19.85 -6.45
N ARG A 4 17.70 18.62 -6.85
CA ARG A 4 16.92 17.43 -6.51
C ARG A 4 17.17 16.99 -5.06
N ASP A 5 16.60 17.70 -4.12
CA ASP A 5 16.86 17.55 -2.69
C ASP A 5 15.75 16.83 -1.92
N ILE A 6 14.73 16.33 -2.62
CA ILE A 6 13.63 15.56 -2.03
C ILE A 6 13.64 14.15 -2.64
N ILE A 7 13.91 13.14 -1.82
CA ILE A 7 13.96 11.75 -2.25
C ILE A 7 12.85 11.00 -1.52
N VAL A 8 11.97 10.36 -2.27
CA VAL A 8 10.88 9.53 -1.71
C VAL A 8 11.12 8.08 -2.10
N ILE A 9 11.09 7.18 -1.13
CA ILE A 9 11.40 5.76 -1.31
C ILE A 9 10.25 4.91 -0.82
N GLY A 10 9.79 4.01 -1.67
CA GLY A 10 8.77 3.01 -1.37
C GLY A 10 9.33 1.60 -1.39
N ALA A 11 9.02 0.79 -0.39
CA ALA A 11 9.42 -0.61 -0.33
C ALA A 11 8.38 -1.46 0.42
N SER A 12 8.42 -2.77 0.22
CA SER A 12 7.53 -3.72 0.90
C SER A 12 8.31 -4.99 1.29
N ALA A 13 7.87 -6.17 0.85
CA ALA A 13 8.56 -7.44 1.07
C ALA A 13 10.02 -7.37 0.57
N GLY A 14 10.99 -7.72 1.42
CA GLY A 14 12.43 -7.58 1.14
C GLY A 14 13.00 -6.17 1.38
N GLY A 15 12.15 -5.16 1.57
CA GLY A 15 12.53 -3.75 1.60
C GLY A 15 13.50 -3.36 2.72
N VAL A 16 13.45 -4.01 3.88
CA VAL A 16 14.39 -3.74 4.99
C VAL A 16 15.84 -3.99 4.57
N TYR A 17 16.11 -5.06 3.82
CA TYR A 17 17.46 -5.39 3.37
C TYR A 17 17.96 -4.37 2.34
N ALA A 18 17.13 -4.05 1.35
CA ALA A 18 17.44 -3.07 0.32
C ALA A 18 17.70 -1.68 0.91
N LEU A 19 16.85 -1.23 1.85
CA LEU A 19 17.02 0.06 2.52
C LEU A 19 18.31 0.12 3.35
N LYS A 20 18.66 -0.95 4.08
CA LYS A 20 19.92 -1.00 4.84
C LYS A 20 21.14 -0.83 3.95
N GLU A 21 21.17 -1.53 2.83
CA GLU A 21 22.29 -1.45 1.88
C GLU A 21 22.38 -0.06 1.23
N LEU A 22 21.24 0.50 0.85
CA LEU A 22 21.14 1.84 0.29
C LEU A 22 21.71 2.89 1.27
N VAL A 23 21.22 2.92 2.52
CA VAL A 23 21.63 3.95 3.49
C VAL A 23 23.07 3.78 3.97
N ALA A 24 23.61 2.56 3.97
CA ALA A 24 25.00 2.30 4.31
C ALA A 24 25.98 2.91 3.31
N THR A 25 25.54 3.11 2.07
CA THR A 25 26.37 3.63 0.97
C THR A 25 26.28 5.16 0.85
N LEU A 26 25.34 5.81 1.54
CA LEU A 26 25.19 7.27 1.50
C LEU A 26 26.28 7.96 2.35
N PRO A 27 26.82 9.11 1.90
CA PRO A 27 27.82 9.84 2.65
C PRO A 27 27.18 10.62 3.81
N ALA A 28 27.95 10.87 4.88
CA ALA A 28 27.47 11.56 6.08
C ALA A 28 27.06 13.03 5.84
N ASP A 29 27.59 13.65 4.79
CA ASP A 29 27.29 15.03 4.40
C ASP A 29 26.22 15.16 3.31
N PHE A 30 25.55 14.05 2.97
CA PHE A 30 24.44 14.02 2.00
C PHE A 30 23.37 15.05 2.35
N LYS A 31 23.03 15.92 1.39
CA LYS A 31 22.20 17.11 1.63
C LYS A 31 20.72 16.92 1.32
N ALA A 32 20.34 15.92 0.55
CA ALA A 32 18.93 15.68 0.26
C ALA A 32 18.22 15.10 1.49
N SER A 33 16.92 15.37 1.60
CA SER A 33 16.03 14.78 2.60
C SER A 33 15.38 13.53 2.01
N ILE A 34 15.40 12.44 2.75
CA ILE A 34 14.86 11.14 2.31
C ILE A 34 13.60 10.85 3.10
N PHE A 35 12.54 10.45 2.41
CA PHE A 35 11.26 10.02 3.00
C PHE A 35 11.01 8.58 2.60
N VAL A 36 10.73 7.71 3.57
CA VAL A 36 10.65 6.28 3.36
C VAL A 36 9.30 5.76 3.84
N VAL A 37 8.60 5.08 2.94
CA VAL A 37 7.45 4.23 3.26
C VAL A 37 7.88 2.77 3.10
N LEU A 38 7.77 2.02 4.20
CA LEU A 38 7.87 0.56 4.20
C LEU A 38 6.53 -0.01 4.63
N HIS A 39 5.96 -0.93 3.84
CA HIS A 39 4.74 -1.63 4.24
C HIS A 39 5.01 -2.55 5.44
N ILE A 40 4.33 -2.25 6.54
CA ILE A 40 4.44 -2.97 7.81
C ILE A 40 3.05 -3.11 8.44
N SER A 41 2.93 -4.04 9.40
CA SER A 41 1.70 -4.20 10.17
C SER A 41 1.34 -2.90 10.92
N PRO A 42 0.08 -2.44 10.86
CA PRO A 42 -0.37 -1.26 11.61
C PRO A 42 -0.40 -1.50 13.13
N HIS A 43 -0.34 -2.76 13.57
CA HIS A 43 -0.44 -3.13 14.98
C HIS A 43 0.92 -3.41 15.64
N SER A 44 2.00 -3.37 14.87
CA SER A 44 3.35 -3.64 15.36
C SER A 44 4.17 -2.36 15.41
N PRO A 45 4.99 -2.15 16.46
CA PRO A 45 5.95 -1.05 16.45
C PRO A 45 6.93 -1.23 15.30
N SER A 46 7.34 -0.12 14.68
CA SER A 46 8.41 -0.13 13.68
C SER A 46 9.74 0.20 14.34
N TYR A 47 10.73 -0.67 14.13
CA TYR A 47 12.12 -0.42 14.51
C TYR A 47 12.97 0.00 13.31
N LEU A 48 12.34 0.32 12.17
CA LEU A 48 13.06 0.66 10.95
C LEU A 48 14.00 1.87 11.15
N PRO A 49 13.63 2.96 11.85
CA PRO A 49 14.57 4.04 12.12
C PRO A 49 15.85 3.60 12.84
N ASP A 50 15.72 2.76 13.87
CA ASP A 50 16.86 2.26 14.63
C ASP A 50 17.76 1.37 13.76
N ILE A 51 17.15 0.52 12.93
CA ILE A 51 17.87 -0.35 11.99
C ILE A 51 18.67 0.48 10.98
N LEU A 52 18.07 1.54 10.42
CA LEU A 52 18.74 2.39 9.43
C LEU A 52 19.80 3.30 10.08
N ASN A 53 19.56 3.84 11.28
CA ASN A 53 20.56 4.56 12.06
C ASN A 53 21.79 3.70 12.37
N ALA A 54 21.61 2.40 12.62
CA ALA A 54 22.71 1.47 12.86
C ALA A 54 23.46 1.09 11.57
N SER A 55 22.86 1.30 10.40
CA SER A 55 23.40 0.87 9.10
C SER A 55 24.04 2.00 8.29
N GLY A 56 23.59 3.25 8.47
CA GLY A 56 24.05 4.39 7.69
C GLY A 56 24.35 5.63 8.54
N PRO A 57 25.03 6.65 7.97
CA PRO A 57 25.49 7.81 8.73
C PRO A 57 24.41 8.90 8.91
N LEU A 58 23.30 8.83 8.18
CA LEU A 58 22.24 9.84 8.23
C LEU A 58 21.27 9.57 9.37
N LYS A 59 20.85 10.64 10.04
CA LYS A 59 19.88 10.55 11.13
C LYS A 59 18.52 10.12 10.59
N THR A 60 18.04 8.99 11.09
CA THR A 60 16.75 8.40 10.73
C THR A 60 15.77 8.50 11.88
N VAL A 61 14.54 8.97 11.62
CA VAL A 61 13.50 9.14 12.65
C VAL A 61 12.12 8.81 12.12
N HIS A 62 11.19 8.49 13.03
CA HIS A 62 9.77 8.71 12.77
C HIS A 62 9.47 10.20 12.99
N PRO A 63 9.02 10.94 11.95
CA PRO A 63 8.69 12.35 12.12
C PRO A 63 7.46 12.56 13.01
N LYS A 64 7.37 13.75 13.62
CA LYS A 64 6.12 14.25 14.17
C LYS A 64 5.35 15.03 13.11
N ASP A 65 4.03 15.02 13.21
CA ASP A 65 3.17 15.84 12.37
C ASP A 65 3.52 17.33 12.50
N GLY A 66 3.72 18.01 11.36
CA GLY A 66 4.13 19.42 11.28
C GLY A 66 5.62 19.67 11.56
N GLU A 67 6.45 18.63 11.67
CA GLU A 67 7.89 18.79 11.87
C GLU A 67 8.57 19.37 10.61
N LEU A 68 9.51 20.28 10.79
CA LEU A 68 10.26 20.86 9.68
C LEU A 68 11.17 19.82 9.01
N ILE A 69 11.21 19.88 7.68
CA ILE A 69 12.09 19.05 6.86
C ILE A 69 13.51 19.58 6.97
N LEU A 70 14.42 18.73 7.47
CA LEU A 70 15.83 19.02 7.63
C LEU A 70 16.64 18.27 6.56
N PRO A 71 17.59 18.94 5.89
CA PRO A 71 18.57 18.31 5.01
C PRO A 71 19.33 17.16 5.70
N GLY A 72 19.68 16.11 4.96
CA GLY A 72 20.48 14.99 5.46
C GLY A 72 19.79 14.14 6.53
N HIS A 73 18.46 14.15 6.54
CA HIS A 73 17.64 13.30 7.42
C HIS A 73 16.86 12.27 6.61
N ILE A 74 16.59 11.13 7.25
CA ILE A 74 15.72 10.08 6.74
C ILE A 74 14.47 10.05 7.62
N TYR A 75 13.33 10.34 7.01
CA TYR A 75 12.02 10.33 7.64
C TYR A 75 11.29 9.05 7.27
N VAL A 76 11.03 8.20 8.25
CA VAL A 76 10.34 6.93 8.03
C VAL A 76 8.90 7.08 8.47
N ALA A 77 7.96 6.72 7.59
CA ALA A 77 6.55 6.74 7.91
C ALA A 77 6.24 5.85 9.15
N PRO A 78 5.53 6.38 10.17
CA PRO A 78 5.15 5.56 11.31
C PRO A 78 4.07 4.54 10.91
N PRO A 79 3.98 3.38 11.60
CA PRO A 79 2.90 2.42 11.40
C PRO A 79 1.52 3.10 11.46
N ASP A 80 0.62 2.69 10.58
CA ASP A 80 -0.78 3.12 10.57
C ASP A 80 -1.01 4.64 10.39
N HIS A 81 -0.01 5.36 9.85
CA HIS A 81 -0.12 6.77 9.46
C HIS A 81 0.47 6.97 8.06
N HIS A 82 -0.17 7.79 7.23
CA HIS A 82 0.45 8.29 6.01
C HIS A 82 1.53 9.31 6.36
N LEU A 83 2.64 9.24 5.63
CA LEU A 83 3.68 10.27 5.61
C LEU A 83 3.51 11.05 4.31
N LEU A 84 3.21 12.33 4.41
CA LEU A 84 3.09 13.25 3.28
C LEU A 84 4.09 14.40 3.48
N VAL A 85 4.35 15.14 2.41
CA VAL A 85 5.20 16.33 2.46
C VAL A 85 4.46 17.55 1.93
N GLU A 86 4.52 18.64 2.69
CA GLU A 86 3.84 19.89 2.38
C GLU A 86 4.77 21.07 2.71
N TYR A 87 5.10 21.88 1.69
CA TYR A 87 6.03 23.00 1.77
C TYR A 87 7.40 22.70 2.41
N ASP A 88 7.57 22.99 3.70
CA ASP A 88 8.79 22.76 4.48
C ASP A 88 8.56 21.80 5.66
N GLN A 89 7.42 21.10 5.66
CA GLN A 89 6.97 20.25 6.74
C GLN A 89 6.61 18.84 6.28
N VAL A 90 6.74 17.91 7.23
CA VAL A 90 6.19 16.56 7.11
C VAL A 90 4.81 16.51 7.75
N ILE A 91 3.88 15.86 7.06
CA ILE A 91 2.51 15.66 7.53
C ILE A 91 2.34 14.19 7.86
N VAL A 92 1.88 13.89 9.08
CA VAL A 92 1.73 12.52 9.59
C VAL A 92 0.31 12.32 10.09
N LYS A 93 -0.52 11.69 9.26
CA LYS A 93 -1.98 11.64 9.46
C LYS A 93 -2.55 10.24 9.27
N ARG A 94 -3.73 10.00 9.85
CA ARG A 94 -4.45 8.71 9.75
C ARG A 94 -5.61 8.76 8.75
N GLY A 95 -5.41 9.41 7.60
CA GLY A 95 -6.39 9.40 6.53
C GLY A 95 -6.74 7.98 6.05
N PRO A 96 -7.74 7.84 5.16
CA PRO A 96 -8.19 6.55 4.63
C PRO A 96 -7.06 5.81 3.92
N LYS A 97 -7.09 4.47 3.97
CA LYS A 97 -6.06 3.66 3.33
C LYS A 97 -6.07 3.81 1.81
N GLU A 98 -4.89 3.72 1.23
CA GLU A 98 -4.68 3.69 -0.21
C GLU A 98 -3.95 2.39 -0.59
N ASN A 99 -4.46 1.69 -1.59
CA ASN A 99 -3.99 0.36 -2.01
C ASN A 99 -3.88 -0.62 -0.84
N ARG A 100 -4.80 -0.53 0.14
CA ARG A 100 -4.85 -1.34 1.38
C ARG A 100 -3.81 -0.95 2.43
N PHE A 101 -2.94 0.03 2.14
CA PHE A 101 -1.82 0.38 3.00
C PHE A 101 -2.01 1.74 3.66
N ARG A 102 -1.49 1.80 4.89
CA ARG A 102 -1.27 3.02 5.66
C ARG A 102 -0.08 2.75 6.58
N PRO A 103 1.12 3.27 6.28
CA PRO A 103 1.44 4.21 5.20
C PRO A 103 1.34 3.63 3.78
N SER A 104 0.90 4.44 2.82
CA SER A 104 0.93 4.15 1.37
C SER A 104 2.07 4.91 0.68
N ILE A 105 2.73 4.23 -0.25
CA ILE A 105 3.80 4.79 -1.08
C ILE A 105 3.23 5.81 -2.05
N ASP A 106 2.10 5.52 -2.68
CA ASP A 106 1.42 6.42 -3.62
C ASP A 106 1.11 7.78 -2.97
N ALA A 107 0.62 7.78 -1.73
CA ALA A 107 0.30 9.01 -1.01
C ALA A 107 1.54 9.89 -0.75
N LEU A 108 2.67 9.29 -0.32
CA LEU A 108 3.93 10.01 -0.15
C LEU A 108 4.43 10.58 -1.48
N PHE A 109 4.44 9.75 -2.52
CA PHE A 109 4.99 10.13 -3.83
C PHE A 109 4.16 11.23 -4.47
N ARG A 110 2.83 11.13 -4.38
CA ARG A 110 1.88 12.13 -4.88
C ARG A 110 2.06 13.49 -4.20
N SER A 111 2.12 13.50 -2.87
CA SER A 111 2.33 14.75 -2.11
C SER A 111 3.69 15.38 -2.42
N ALA A 112 4.76 14.58 -2.54
CA ALA A 112 6.08 15.08 -2.93
C ALA A 112 6.09 15.67 -4.34
N ALA A 113 5.52 14.95 -5.31
CA ALA A 113 5.42 15.41 -6.69
C ALA A 113 4.66 16.75 -6.78
N TYR A 114 3.51 16.84 -6.11
CA TYR A 114 2.72 18.06 -6.07
C TYR A 114 3.47 19.22 -5.43
N THR A 115 4.10 19.02 -4.28
CA THR A 115 4.77 20.09 -3.53
C THR A 115 6.06 20.57 -4.22
N TYR A 116 6.89 19.65 -4.71
CA TYR A 116 8.27 19.95 -5.11
C TYR A 116 8.58 19.74 -6.60
N GLY A 117 7.68 19.09 -7.35
CA GLY A 117 7.80 18.90 -8.80
C GLY A 117 9.16 18.32 -9.22
N PRO A 118 9.92 19.02 -10.09
CA PRO A 118 11.20 18.52 -10.61
C PRO A 118 12.29 18.23 -9.58
N ARG A 119 12.15 18.73 -8.35
CA ARG A 119 13.12 18.46 -7.26
C ARG A 119 13.01 17.05 -6.69
N VAL A 120 11.95 16.30 -7.04
CA VAL A 120 11.69 14.98 -6.47
C VAL A 120 12.43 13.89 -7.24
N ILE A 121 13.05 12.98 -6.49
CA ILE A 121 13.48 11.66 -6.99
C ILE A 121 12.61 10.60 -6.30
N GLY A 122 11.81 9.88 -7.09
CA GLY A 122 11.06 8.72 -6.62
C GLY A 122 11.86 7.46 -6.79
N VAL A 123 11.89 6.60 -5.77
CA VAL A 123 12.57 5.31 -5.78
C VAL A 123 11.63 4.20 -5.35
N VAL A 124 11.33 3.24 -6.23
CA VAL A 124 10.58 2.02 -5.84
C VAL A 124 11.55 0.85 -5.73
N LEU A 125 11.58 0.25 -4.55
CA LEU A 125 12.40 -0.93 -4.27
C LEU A 125 11.54 -2.20 -4.31
N THR A 126 12.16 -3.33 -4.02
CA THR A 126 11.52 -4.63 -3.90
C THR A 126 10.22 -4.62 -3.09
N GLY A 127 9.23 -5.39 -3.57
CA GLY A 127 7.95 -5.56 -2.94
C GLY A 127 6.93 -6.31 -3.81
N MET A 128 5.74 -6.52 -3.24
CA MET A 128 4.60 -7.18 -3.91
C MET A 128 3.50 -6.17 -4.20
N LEU A 129 2.66 -6.46 -5.20
CA LEU A 129 1.60 -5.59 -5.70
C LEU A 129 2.15 -4.30 -6.32
N ASP A 130 1.35 -3.24 -6.35
CA ASP A 130 1.53 -2.11 -7.26
C ASP A 130 1.52 -0.73 -6.58
N ASP A 131 1.53 -0.67 -5.24
CA ASP A 131 1.60 0.61 -4.52
C ASP A 131 2.95 1.30 -4.80
N GLY A 132 2.87 2.59 -5.13
CA GLY A 132 3.97 3.39 -5.64
C GLY A 132 3.88 3.67 -7.14
N THR A 133 3.07 2.92 -7.90
CA THR A 133 2.95 3.09 -9.36
C THR A 133 2.22 4.39 -9.74
N SER A 134 1.07 4.70 -9.11
CA SER A 134 0.32 5.95 -9.37
C SER A 134 1.09 7.17 -8.85
N GLY A 135 1.73 7.02 -7.70
CA GLY A 135 2.62 8.01 -7.12
C GLY A 135 3.82 8.30 -8.04
N MET A 136 4.48 7.25 -8.57
CA MET A 136 5.60 7.41 -9.49
C MET A 136 5.17 8.05 -10.81
N TRP A 137 3.99 7.70 -11.32
CA TRP A 137 3.40 8.38 -12.48
C TRP A 137 3.23 9.88 -12.21
N SER A 138 2.79 10.26 -11.00
CA SER A 138 2.68 11.67 -10.58
C SER A 138 4.04 12.36 -10.53
N ILE A 139 5.08 11.70 -10.02
CA ILE A 139 6.46 12.21 -10.01
C ILE A 139 6.95 12.47 -11.43
N LYS A 140 6.85 11.48 -12.34
CA LYS A 140 7.29 11.62 -13.73
C LYS A 140 6.57 12.76 -14.43
N ARG A 141 5.23 12.81 -14.27
CA ARG A 141 4.37 13.82 -14.88
C ARG A 141 4.73 15.24 -14.44
N LEU A 142 5.14 15.41 -13.18
CA LEU A 142 5.55 16.70 -12.61
C LEU A 142 7.04 16.99 -12.74
N GLY A 143 7.73 16.25 -13.62
CA GLY A 143 9.12 16.49 -14.02
C GLY A 143 10.16 15.98 -13.03
N GLY A 144 9.76 15.19 -12.04
CA GLY A 144 10.67 14.49 -11.14
C GLY A 144 11.34 13.30 -11.82
N THR A 145 12.34 12.72 -11.14
CA THR A 145 13.12 11.59 -11.63
C THR A 145 12.65 10.28 -11.02
N CYS A 146 12.46 9.25 -11.84
CA CYS A 146 11.93 7.95 -11.45
C CYS A 146 13.02 6.89 -11.50
N ILE A 147 13.30 6.28 -10.36
CA ILE A 147 14.26 5.18 -10.20
C ILE A 147 13.53 3.96 -9.66
N ILE A 148 13.90 2.78 -10.13
CA ILE A 148 13.47 1.52 -9.53
C ILE A 148 14.67 0.64 -9.22
N GLN A 149 14.50 -0.27 -8.27
CA GLN A 149 15.37 -1.44 -8.14
C GLN A 149 15.19 -2.35 -9.35
N GLU A 150 16.30 -2.82 -9.90
CA GLU A 150 16.30 -3.79 -11.00
C GLU A 150 15.47 -5.02 -10.63
N PRO A 151 14.41 -5.36 -11.41
CA PRO A 151 13.48 -6.43 -11.04
C PRO A 151 14.15 -7.80 -10.84
N GLU A 152 15.23 -8.08 -11.60
CA GLU A 152 15.98 -9.34 -11.51
C GLU A 152 16.78 -9.47 -10.19
N GLU A 153 17.16 -8.36 -9.56
CA GLU A 153 17.85 -8.35 -8.25
C GLU A 153 16.86 -8.25 -7.08
N ALA A 154 15.66 -7.73 -7.33
CA ALA A 154 14.65 -7.55 -6.31
C ALA A 154 14.20 -8.90 -5.73
N MET A 155 14.20 -9.02 -4.40
CA MET A 155 13.73 -10.24 -3.70
C MET A 155 12.28 -10.59 -4.05
N TYR A 156 11.49 -9.54 -4.31
CA TYR A 156 10.15 -9.55 -4.86
C TYR A 156 10.08 -8.45 -5.93
N SER A 157 9.87 -8.83 -7.18
CA SER A 157 9.99 -7.94 -8.36
C SER A 157 8.70 -7.22 -8.73
N SER A 158 7.55 -7.68 -8.23
CA SER A 158 6.22 -7.20 -8.65
C SER A 158 6.06 -5.68 -8.54
N MET A 159 6.48 -5.04 -7.43
CA MET A 159 6.40 -3.58 -7.30
C MET A 159 7.22 -2.84 -8.37
N PRO A 160 8.55 -3.11 -8.51
CA PRO A 160 9.33 -2.55 -9.62
C PRO A 160 8.77 -2.84 -11.02
N ASP A 161 8.31 -4.08 -11.28
CA ASP A 161 7.72 -4.48 -12.56
C ASP A 161 6.47 -3.68 -12.91
N ASN A 162 5.60 -3.46 -11.92
CA ASN A 162 4.41 -2.61 -12.09
C ASN A 162 4.80 -1.18 -12.49
N VAL A 163 5.80 -0.59 -11.83
CA VAL A 163 6.27 0.75 -12.21
C VAL A 163 6.79 0.79 -13.65
N LEU A 164 7.58 -0.20 -14.08
CA LEU A 164 8.08 -0.29 -15.46
C LEU A 164 6.95 -0.39 -16.50
N ASN A 165 5.89 -1.12 -16.19
CA ASN A 165 4.80 -1.35 -17.13
C ASN A 165 3.96 -0.09 -17.37
N TYR A 166 3.84 0.78 -16.36
CA TYR A 166 2.91 1.91 -16.40
C TYR A 166 3.60 3.29 -16.46
N VAL A 167 4.87 3.40 -16.08
CA VAL A 167 5.63 4.66 -15.97
C VAL A 167 6.90 4.59 -16.82
N ASP A 168 7.22 5.69 -17.49
CA ASP A 168 8.50 5.85 -18.19
C ASP A 168 9.62 6.09 -17.17
N VAL A 169 10.22 5.01 -16.67
CA VAL A 169 11.28 5.02 -15.66
C VAL A 169 12.58 5.58 -16.24
N ASP A 170 13.27 6.46 -15.50
CA ASP A 170 14.54 7.04 -15.96
C ASP A 170 15.72 6.08 -15.70
N TYR A 171 15.68 5.34 -14.59
CA TYR A 171 16.74 4.41 -14.19
C TYR A 171 16.19 3.12 -13.57
N SER A 172 16.60 1.98 -14.11
CA SER A 172 16.49 0.66 -13.47
C SER A 172 17.88 0.23 -13.05
N LEU A 173 18.13 0.11 -11.75
CA LEU A 173 19.48 -0.08 -11.21
C LEU A 173 19.53 -1.14 -10.11
N PRO A 174 20.66 -1.85 -9.97
CA PRO A 174 20.95 -2.63 -8.78
C PRO A 174 20.98 -1.72 -7.55
N ILE A 175 20.71 -2.25 -6.35
CA ILE A 175 20.59 -1.43 -5.13
C ILE A 175 21.84 -0.58 -4.85
N ALA A 176 23.03 -1.12 -5.12
CA ALA A 176 24.30 -0.41 -5.00
C ALA A 176 24.43 0.76 -6.01
N GLY A 177 23.84 0.61 -7.19
CA GLY A 177 23.78 1.64 -8.22
C GLY A 177 22.85 2.79 -7.85
N ILE A 178 21.74 2.50 -7.16
CA ILE A 178 20.76 3.52 -6.74
C ILE A 178 21.43 4.55 -5.83
N ALA A 179 22.18 4.14 -4.81
CA ALA A 179 22.86 5.07 -3.90
C ALA A 179 23.79 6.04 -4.65
N SER A 180 24.58 5.51 -5.59
CA SER A 180 25.48 6.30 -6.42
C SER A 180 24.72 7.32 -7.29
N SER A 181 23.62 6.90 -7.90
CA SER A 181 22.76 7.80 -8.69
C SER A 181 22.10 8.88 -7.82
N LEU A 182 21.66 8.58 -6.59
CA LEU A 182 21.11 9.59 -5.68
C LEU A 182 22.14 10.67 -5.33
N ILE A 183 23.40 10.28 -5.10
CA ILE A 183 24.51 11.21 -4.82
C ILE A 183 24.75 12.14 -6.01
N GLN A 184 24.77 11.59 -7.23
CA GLN A 184 24.95 12.39 -8.43
C GLN A 184 23.75 13.33 -8.67
N LEU A 185 22.55 12.77 -8.78
CA LEU A 185 21.34 13.48 -9.19
C LEU A 185 20.94 14.58 -8.20
N SER A 186 21.18 14.37 -6.90
CA SER A 186 20.88 15.38 -5.87
C SER A 186 21.75 16.64 -5.96
N SER A 187 22.89 16.55 -6.65
CA SER A 187 23.78 17.70 -6.86
C SER A 187 23.34 18.60 -8.02
N GLU A 188 22.54 18.05 -8.94
CA GLU A 188 22.10 18.69 -10.18
C GLU A 188 21.02 19.74 -9.94
N THR A 189 21.04 20.80 -10.76
CA THR A 189 20.03 21.85 -10.73
C THR A 189 18.83 21.48 -11.58
N VAL A 190 17.63 21.86 -11.14
CA VAL A 190 16.38 21.56 -11.82
C VAL A 190 15.66 22.82 -12.31
N PRO A 191 14.83 22.70 -13.36
CA PRO A 191 13.92 23.76 -13.76
C PRO A 191 12.88 24.07 -12.67
N GLY A 192 12.15 25.17 -12.83
CA GLY A 192 11.01 25.50 -11.96
C GLY A 192 9.90 24.46 -12.04
N LYS A 193 9.01 24.47 -11.05
CA LYS A 193 7.82 23.60 -11.01
C LYS A 193 6.96 23.82 -12.26
N LEU A 194 6.48 22.73 -12.85
CA LEU A 194 5.54 22.76 -13.97
C LEU A 194 4.17 23.26 -13.47
N GLU A 195 3.56 24.18 -14.22
CA GLU A 195 2.19 24.61 -13.97
C GLU A 195 1.22 23.59 -14.57
N LEU A 196 0.31 23.07 -13.74
CA LEU A 196 -0.77 22.20 -14.19
C LEU A 196 -2.00 23.03 -14.59
N PRO A 197 -2.85 22.52 -15.50
CA PRO A 197 -4.22 23.01 -15.66
C PRO A 197 -4.95 23.03 -14.31
N SER A 198 -5.77 24.07 -14.07
CA SER A 198 -6.39 24.32 -12.76
C SER A 198 -7.28 23.18 -12.26
N ASP A 199 -7.96 22.48 -13.16
CA ASP A 199 -8.81 21.33 -12.83
C ASP A 199 -7.99 20.12 -12.37
N GLU A 200 -6.82 19.92 -12.98
CA GLU A 200 -5.90 18.85 -12.59
C GLU A 200 -5.20 19.14 -11.28
N GLU A 201 -4.83 20.41 -11.05
CA GLU A 201 -4.24 20.86 -9.79
C GLU A 201 -5.22 20.66 -8.63
N GLN A 202 -6.48 21.06 -8.79
CA GLN A 202 -7.53 20.86 -7.77
C GLN A 202 -7.80 19.39 -7.46
N ARG A 203 -7.78 18.51 -8.47
CA ARG A 203 -7.92 17.07 -8.27
C ARG A 203 -6.77 16.51 -7.46
N LEU A 204 -5.54 16.87 -7.82
CA LEU A 204 -4.33 16.39 -7.16
C LEU A 204 -4.25 16.89 -5.70
N GLU A 205 -4.58 18.16 -5.47
CA GLU A 205 -4.70 18.74 -4.14
C GLU A 205 -5.75 18.00 -3.31
N THR A 206 -6.92 17.71 -3.88
CA THR A 206 -7.97 16.97 -3.18
C THR A 206 -7.52 15.55 -2.80
N GLU A 207 -6.83 14.85 -3.69
CA GLU A 207 -6.26 13.51 -3.41
C GLU A 207 -5.29 13.54 -2.23
N ILE A 208 -4.46 14.58 -2.12
CA ILE A 208 -3.52 14.77 -1.02
C ILE A 208 -4.26 15.09 0.27
N ASN A 209 -5.25 15.98 0.20
CA ASN A 209 -6.05 16.35 1.36
C ASN A 209 -6.86 15.17 1.90
N ILE A 210 -7.37 14.29 1.04
CA ILE A 210 -8.01 13.03 1.47
C ILE A 210 -7.01 12.15 2.23
N ALA A 211 -5.74 12.06 1.81
CA ALA A 211 -4.74 11.29 2.54
C ALA A 211 -4.36 11.95 3.89
N ALA A 212 -4.49 13.27 4.00
CA ALA A 212 -4.19 14.06 5.19
C ALA A 212 -5.37 14.18 6.18
N GLU A 213 -6.61 14.08 5.72
CA GLU A 213 -7.84 14.29 6.50
C GLU A 213 -8.76 13.07 6.51
N ASP A 214 -9.82 13.11 7.33
CA ASP A 214 -10.77 11.99 7.51
C ASP A 214 -12.13 12.20 6.78
N ASN A 215 -12.36 13.37 6.15
CA ASN A 215 -13.66 13.77 5.58
C ASN A 215 -13.67 13.89 4.05
N ALA A 216 -13.33 12.80 3.37
CA ALA A 216 -13.36 12.68 1.92
C ALA A 216 -14.71 13.04 1.25
N PHE A 217 -15.83 12.83 1.95
CA PHE A 217 -17.17 13.06 1.42
C PHE A 217 -17.45 14.54 1.12
N ASP A 218 -17.05 15.43 2.04
CA ASP A 218 -17.29 16.87 1.94
C ASP A 218 -16.45 17.52 0.82
N MET A 219 -15.40 16.82 0.36
CA MET A 219 -14.54 17.24 -0.75
C MET A 219 -15.13 16.89 -2.13
N GLY A 220 -16.35 16.33 -2.20
CA GLY A 220 -17.03 16.08 -3.47
C GLY A 220 -16.42 14.92 -4.27
N ILE A 221 -15.76 13.97 -3.59
CA ILE A 221 -15.01 12.85 -4.16
C ILE A 221 -15.79 12.06 -5.22
N LEU A 222 -17.09 11.87 -5.04
CA LEU A 222 -17.95 11.12 -5.96
C LEU A 222 -18.10 11.79 -7.33
N ASN A 223 -17.82 13.09 -7.44
CA ASN A 223 -17.89 13.83 -8.70
C ASN A 223 -16.57 13.78 -9.49
N MET A 224 -15.54 13.10 -8.96
CA MET A 224 -14.19 13.08 -9.56
C MET A 224 -13.97 11.96 -10.57
N GLY A 225 -14.96 11.09 -10.78
CA GLY A 225 -14.84 9.92 -11.64
C GLY A 225 -16.18 9.36 -12.07
N GLU A 226 -16.14 8.22 -12.76
CA GLU A 226 -17.35 7.54 -13.24
C GLU A 226 -17.83 6.52 -12.21
N LEU A 227 -19.14 6.53 -11.91
CA LEU A 227 -19.71 5.57 -10.97
C LEU A 227 -19.63 4.15 -11.53
N THR A 228 -19.23 3.20 -10.70
CA THR A 228 -19.10 1.79 -11.07
C THR A 228 -20.13 0.93 -10.34
N SER A 229 -20.32 -0.31 -10.79
CA SER A 229 -21.10 -1.33 -10.09
C SER A 229 -20.32 -2.02 -8.95
N LEU A 230 -19.09 -1.60 -8.68
CA LEU A 230 -18.22 -2.20 -7.67
C LEU A 230 -18.41 -1.51 -6.32
N THR A 231 -18.17 -2.28 -5.26
CA THR A 231 -18.24 -1.80 -3.87
C THR A 231 -16.88 -1.88 -3.21
N CYS A 232 -16.58 -0.90 -2.36
CA CYS A 232 -15.37 -0.87 -1.56
C CYS A 232 -15.36 -2.06 -0.58
N PRO A 233 -14.31 -2.90 -0.58
CA PRO A 233 -14.20 -4.03 0.35
C PRO A 233 -14.16 -3.63 1.83
N GLU A 234 -13.73 -2.40 2.14
CA GLU A 234 -13.60 -1.92 3.52
C GLU A 234 -14.88 -1.24 4.04
N CYS A 235 -15.50 -0.35 3.26
CA CYS A 235 -16.68 0.42 3.71
C CYS A 235 -18.01 0.00 3.08
N ASN A 236 -18.00 -0.93 2.12
CA ASN A 236 -19.17 -1.37 1.33
C ASN A 236 -19.87 -0.25 0.53
N GLY A 237 -19.26 0.93 0.43
CA GLY A 237 -19.76 2.03 -0.38
C GLY A 237 -19.49 1.83 -1.88
N ALA A 238 -20.27 2.48 -2.73
CA ALA A 238 -20.04 2.48 -4.18
C ALA A 238 -18.67 3.08 -4.52
N LEU A 239 -18.02 2.48 -5.53
CA LEU A 239 -16.74 2.96 -6.06
C LEU A 239 -16.97 3.78 -7.32
N ILE A 240 -16.23 4.88 -7.44
CA ILE A 240 -15.99 5.56 -8.71
C ILE A 240 -14.68 5.08 -9.32
N SER A 241 -14.53 5.19 -10.64
CA SER A 241 -13.26 4.98 -11.35
C SER A 241 -12.66 6.31 -11.81
N ILE A 242 -11.34 6.41 -11.70
CA ILE A 242 -10.53 7.56 -12.10
C ILE A 242 -9.41 7.03 -13.01
N LYS A 243 -9.18 7.68 -14.14
CA LYS A 243 -8.14 7.29 -15.10
C LYS A 243 -6.94 8.24 -15.01
N GLU A 244 -5.77 7.68 -14.71
CA GLU A 244 -4.49 8.40 -14.59
C GLU A 244 -3.51 7.84 -15.65
N GLY A 245 -3.47 8.48 -16.82
CA GLY A 245 -2.70 7.96 -17.95
C GLY A 245 -3.19 6.57 -18.38
N LYS A 246 -2.38 5.55 -18.10
CA LYS A 246 -2.69 4.12 -18.38
C LYS A 246 -3.29 3.39 -17.17
N ILE A 247 -3.26 4.00 -15.99
CA ILE A 247 -3.68 3.38 -14.72
C ILE A 247 -5.16 3.70 -14.48
N ILE A 248 -5.91 2.71 -14.01
CA ILE A 248 -7.28 2.89 -13.51
C ILE A 248 -7.26 2.74 -12.00
N ARG A 249 -7.77 3.74 -11.30
CA ARG A 249 -7.93 3.77 -9.84
C ARG A 249 -9.41 3.78 -9.49
N TYR A 250 -9.73 3.23 -8.33
CA TYR A 250 -11.05 3.18 -7.76
C TYR A 250 -11.06 3.91 -6.43
N ARG A 251 -12.14 4.62 -6.15
CA ARG A 251 -12.25 5.43 -4.94
C ARG A 251 -13.65 5.38 -4.35
N CYS A 252 -13.75 5.25 -3.04
CA CYS A 252 -15.04 5.24 -2.34
C CYS A 252 -15.33 6.60 -1.67
N HIS A 253 -16.57 6.80 -1.25
CA HIS A 253 -17.01 8.04 -0.61
C HIS A 253 -16.31 8.35 0.73
N THR A 254 -15.77 7.34 1.42
CA THR A 254 -14.97 7.51 2.64
C THR A 254 -13.48 7.73 2.37
N GLY A 255 -13.06 7.75 1.10
CA GLY A 255 -11.68 8.06 0.70
C GLY A 255 -10.74 6.87 0.54
N HIS A 256 -11.18 5.62 0.75
CA HIS A 256 -10.36 4.46 0.38
C HIS A 256 -10.10 4.45 -1.13
N ALA A 257 -8.85 4.18 -1.49
CA ALA A 257 -8.41 4.11 -2.89
C ALA A 257 -7.75 2.78 -3.21
N TYR A 258 -7.94 2.31 -4.44
CA TYR A 258 -7.37 1.06 -4.93
C TYR A 258 -7.00 1.17 -6.41
N THR A 259 -5.88 0.61 -6.81
CA THR A 259 -5.69 0.15 -8.20
C THR A 259 -6.56 -1.08 -8.49
N ALA A 260 -6.68 -1.47 -9.77
CA ALA A 260 -7.40 -2.69 -10.15
C ALA A 260 -6.84 -3.94 -9.46
N SER A 261 -5.52 -4.10 -9.45
CA SER A 261 -4.83 -5.25 -8.86
C SER A 261 -4.98 -5.30 -7.35
N SER A 262 -4.84 -4.15 -6.68
CA SER A 262 -5.08 -4.05 -5.23
C SER A 262 -6.55 -4.29 -4.85
N LEU A 263 -7.51 -3.82 -5.66
CA LEU A 263 -8.94 -4.05 -5.44
C LEU A 263 -9.29 -5.54 -5.59
N LEU A 264 -8.76 -6.21 -6.61
CA LEU A 264 -8.96 -7.64 -6.84
C LEU A 264 -8.37 -8.47 -5.69
N ALA A 265 -7.17 -8.11 -5.22
CA ALA A 265 -6.52 -8.77 -4.10
C ALA A 265 -7.31 -8.62 -2.79
N GLU A 266 -7.84 -7.41 -2.50
CA GLU A 266 -8.67 -7.21 -1.30
C GLU A 266 -10.04 -7.90 -1.41
N THR A 267 -10.65 -7.90 -2.59
CA THR A 267 -11.91 -8.62 -2.83
C THR A 267 -11.71 -10.12 -2.61
N THR A 268 -10.61 -10.70 -3.11
CA THR A 268 -10.26 -12.11 -2.90
C THR A 268 -10.06 -12.41 -1.42
N LYS A 269 -9.38 -11.53 -0.68
CA LYS A 269 -9.20 -11.66 0.77
C LYS A 269 -10.52 -11.62 1.54
N VAL A 270 -11.45 -10.73 1.18
CA VAL A 270 -12.79 -10.68 1.79
C VAL A 270 -13.56 -12.00 1.57
N VAL A 271 -13.43 -12.62 0.40
CA VAL A 271 -14.01 -13.93 0.11
C VAL A 271 -13.42 -15.01 1.03
N GLU A 272 -12.09 -15.05 1.16
CA GLU A 272 -11.39 -15.99 2.04
C GLU A 272 -11.83 -15.84 3.51
N GLU A 273 -11.86 -14.62 4.03
CA GLU A 273 -12.34 -14.33 5.38
C GLU A 273 -13.80 -14.75 5.59
N SER A 274 -14.64 -14.57 4.58
CA SER A 274 -16.05 -14.96 4.61
C SER A 274 -16.21 -16.47 4.67
N PHE A 275 -15.38 -17.23 3.95
CA PHE A 275 -15.34 -18.68 4.07
C PHE A 275 -14.93 -19.13 5.47
N TRP A 276 -13.90 -18.52 6.06
CA TRP A 276 -13.49 -18.85 7.42
C TRP A 276 -14.57 -18.55 8.46
N LYS A 277 -15.29 -17.44 8.32
CA LYS A 277 -16.45 -17.12 9.17
C LYS A 277 -17.57 -18.15 9.00
N ALA A 278 -17.85 -18.60 7.78
CA ALA A 278 -18.85 -19.62 7.51
C ALA A 278 -18.45 -20.99 8.08
N ILE A 279 -17.20 -21.42 7.90
CA ILE A 279 -16.65 -22.67 8.45
C ILE A 279 -16.79 -22.67 9.97
N ARG A 280 -16.33 -21.60 10.63
CA ARG A 280 -16.45 -21.45 12.09
C ARG A 280 -17.91 -21.56 12.54
N SER A 281 -18.82 -20.86 11.87
CA SER A 281 -20.25 -20.86 12.21
C SER A 281 -20.89 -22.26 12.04
N LEU A 282 -20.49 -23.00 11.00
CA LEU A 282 -20.93 -24.38 10.80
C LEU A 282 -20.38 -25.32 11.87
N GLU A 283 -19.11 -25.18 12.25
CA GLU A 283 -18.49 -25.98 13.31
C GLU A 283 -19.13 -25.70 14.69
N GLU A 284 -19.39 -24.43 15.02
CA GLU A 284 -20.14 -24.04 16.22
C GLU A 284 -21.56 -24.63 16.23
N THR A 285 -22.23 -24.65 15.07
CA THR A 285 -23.55 -25.28 14.92
C THR A 285 -23.49 -26.79 15.16
N VAL A 286 -22.45 -27.49 14.67
CA VAL A 286 -22.25 -28.92 14.95
C VAL A 286 -22.12 -29.17 16.45
N ILE A 287 -21.30 -28.37 17.15
CA ILE A 287 -21.11 -28.49 18.60
C ILE A 287 -22.45 -28.32 19.34
N LEU A 288 -23.24 -27.30 18.97
CA LEU A 288 -24.54 -27.04 19.58
C LEU A 288 -25.54 -28.19 19.34
N LEU A 289 -25.59 -28.72 18.11
CA LEU A 289 -26.46 -29.83 17.75
C LEU A 289 -26.07 -31.10 18.53
N GLU A 290 -24.78 -31.39 18.69
CA GLU A 290 -24.31 -32.55 19.45
C GLU A 290 -24.59 -32.42 20.94
N HIS A 291 -24.39 -31.22 21.52
CA HIS A 291 -24.78 -30.96 22.91
C HIS A 291 -26.28 -31.13 23.13
N SER A 292 -27.10 -30.59 22.22
CA SER A 292 -28.56 -30.72 22.29
C SER A 292 -28.98 -32.18 22.17
N GLY A 293 -28.39 -32.93 21.24
CA GLY A 293 -28.66 -34.35 21.05
C GLY A 293 -28.35 -35.18 22.30
N LYS A 294 -27.18 -34.95 22.92
CA LYS A 294 -26.82 -35.60 24.19
C LYS A 294 -27.80 -35.26 25.31
N HIS A 295 -28.18 -33.98 25.45
CA HIS A 295 -29.12 -33.55 26.46
C HIS A 295 -30.50 -34.21 26.32
N PHE A 296 -31.03 -34.31 25.08
CA PHE A 296 -32.29 -35.01 24.84
C PHE A 296 -32.19 -36.52 25.11
N ALA A 297 -31.04 -37.15 24.82
CA ALA A 297 -30.81 -38.56 25.13
C ALA A 297 -30.80 -38.81 26.65
N GLU A 298 -30.12 -37.96 27.42
CA GLU A 298 -30.12 -37.99 28.89
C GLU A 298 -31.52 -37.77 29.48
N GLY A 299 -32.33 -36.93 28.84
CA GLY A 299 -33.74 -36.70 29.18
C GLY A 299 -34.71 -37.80 28.74
N GLY A 300 -34.22 -38.90 28.14
CA GLY A 300 -35.05 -40.03 27.70
C GLY A 300 -35.82 -39.81 26.39
N ASN A 301 -35.53 -38.75 25.64
CA ASN A 301 -36.16 -38.47 24.34
C ASN A 301 -35.22 -38.87 23.20
N GLU A 302 -35.14 -40.17 22.93
CA GLU A 302 -34.24 -40.75 21.92
C GLU A 302 -34.54 -40.26 20.50
N THR A 303 -35.81 -40.08 20.15
CA THR A 303 -36.19 -39.59 18.81
C THR A 303 -35.69 -38.18 18.55
N ALA A 304 -35.82 -37.27 19.52
CA ALA A 304 -35.28 -35.92 19.39
C ALA A 304 -33.75 -35.97 19.34
N ALA A 305 -33.11 -36.76 20.20
CA ALA A 305 -31.66 -36.92 20.22
C ALA A 305 -31.10 -37.35 18.84
N GLU A 306 -31.70 -38.37 18.22
CA GLU A 306 -31.29 -38.87 16.91
C GLU A 306 -31.43 -37.79 15.81
N GLN A 307 -32.52 -37.02 15.82
CA GLN A 307 -32.71 -35.92 14.87
C GLN A 307 -31.62 -34.84 15.00
N PHE A 308 -31.22 -34.48 16.22
CA PHE A 308 -30.15 -33.51 16.45
C PHE A 308 -28.79 -34.05 15.99
N LEU A 309 -28.48 -35.31 16.29
CA LEU A 309 -27.23 -35.95 15.89
C LEU A 309 -27.13 -36.14 14.36
N GLU A 310 -28.24 -36.45 13.70
CA GLU A 310 -28.31 -36.52 12.24
C GLU A 310 -28.02 -35.16 11.61
N LYS A 311 -28.68 -34.09 12.10
CA LYS A 311 -28.40 -32.71 11.65
C LYS A 311 -26.94 -32.32 11.89
N ALA A 312 -26.34 -32.75 13.00
CA ALA A 312 -24.93 -32.50 13.29
C ALA A 312 -24.03 -33.15 12.24
N ARG A 313 -24.31 -34.41 11.85
CA ARG A 313 -23.55 -35.13 10.82
C ARG A 313 -23.64 -34.42 9.46
N GLN A 314 -24.84 -34.01 9.05
CA GLN A 314 -25.05 -33.28 7.80
C GLN A 314 -24.34 -31.92 7.80
N THR A 315 -24.38 -31.20 8.93
CA THR A 315 -23.72 -29.89 9.07
C THR A 315 -22.19 -30.03 9.04
N ARG A 316 -21.65 -31.09 9.64
CA ARG A 316 -20.22 -31.43 9.60
C ARG A 316 -19.75 -31.71 8.17
N GLU A 317 -20.53 -32.41 7.36
CA GLU A 317 -20.20 -32.65 5.95
C GLU A 317 -20.16 -31.33 5.16
N ARG A 318 -21.11 -30.41 5.41
CA ARG A 318 -21.10 -29.07 4.79
C ARG A 318 -19.84 -28.28 5.18
N ALA A 319 -19.49 -28.26 6.47
CA ALA A 319 -18.29 -27.58 6.96
C ALA A 319 -17.02 -28.09 6.26
N ARG A 320 -16.89 -29.42 6.09
CA ARG A 320 -15.77 -30.05 5.38
C ARG A 320 -15.69 -29.60 3.93
N LYS A 321 -16.80 -29.65 3.19
CA LYS A 321 -16.85 -29.18 1.79
C LYS A 321 -16.46 -27.71 1.68
N THR A 322 -16.99 -26.84 2.56
CA THR A 322 -16.62 -25.42 2.57
C THR A 322 -15.14 -25.20 2.86
N ARG A 323 -14.56 -25.97 3.79
CA ARG A 323 -13.12 -25.93 4.07
C ARG A 323 -12.29 -26.34 2.86
N ASP A 324 -12.67 -27.41 2.18
CA ASP A 324 -11.96 -27.87 0.98
C ASP A 324 -11.98 -26.78 -0.11
N PHE A 325 -13.11 -26.09 -0.32
CA PHE A 325 -13.18 -24.94 -1.23
C PHE A 325 -12.28 -23.78 -0.81
N ALA A 326 -12.28 -23.41 0.48
CA ALA A 326 -11.46 -22.31 0.99
C ALA A 326 -9.95 -22.55 0.82
N MET A 327 -9.51 -23.81 0.90
CA MET A 327 -8.08 -24.18 0.79
C MET A 327 -7.56 -24.21 -0.66
N HIS A 328 -8.44 -24.31 -1.66
CA HIS A 328 -8.06 -24.42 -3.08
C HIS A 328 -8.37 -23.13 -3.87
N GLN A 329 -8.55 -22.00 -3.17
CA GLN A 329 -8.79 -20.74 -3.84
C GLN A 329 -7.45 -20.15 -4.31
N ASP A 330 -7.24 -20.10 -5.63
CA ASP A 330 -6.11 -19.38 -6.20
C ASP A 330 -6.20 -17.90 -5.82
N LYS A 331 -5.07 -17.30 -5.41
CA LYS A 331 -5.00 -15.87 -5.13
C LYS A 331 -5.00 -15.12 -6.45
N TYR A 332 -6.18 -14.67 -6.90
CA TYR A 332 -6.29 -13.81 -8.07
C TYR A 332 -5.65 -12.44 -7.77
N SER A 333 -4.43 -12.26 -8.23
CA SER A 333 -3.73 -10.98 -8.36
C SER A 333 -3.02 -10.97 -9.72
N GLU A 334 -2.77 -9.82 -10.34
CA GLU A 334 -2.01 -9.81 -11.61
C GLU A 334 -0.65 -10.54 -11.48
N ASP A 335 -0.06 -10.54 -10.28
CA ASP A 335 1.16 -11.29 -9.95
C ASP A 335 1.03 -12.82 -10.04
N SER A 336 -0.17 -13.37 -9.83
CA SER A 336 -0.43 -14.81 -9.97
C SER A 336 -0.48 -15.30 -11.43
N ALA A 337 -0.48 -14.36 -12.39
CA ALA A 337 -0.43 -14.68 -13.83
C ALA A 337 1.00 -14.86 -14.35
N VAL A 338 2.04 -14.57 -13.56
CA VAL A 338 3.43 -14.88 -13.90
C VAL A 338 3.73 -16.29 -13.38
N PRO A 339 3.90 -17.31 -14.24
CA PRO A 339 4.29 -18.62 -13.77
C PRO A 339 5.63 -18.52 -13.07
N ASN A 340 5.74 -19.07 -11.86
CA ASN A 340 7.02 -19.34 -11.21
C ASN A 340 7.93 -20.00 -12.26
N GLN A 341 8.91 -19.26 -12.76
CA GLN A 341 9.94 -19.85 -13.61
C GLN A 341 10.81 -20.77 -12.75
N PRO A 342 11.26 -21.90 -13.31
CA PRO A 342 11.79 -23.04 -12.57
C PRO A 342 13.09 -22.78 -11.81
#